data_AF-A0A0B2VAB7-F1
#
_entry.id   AF-A0A0B2VAB7-F1
#
_cell.length_a   1.000
_cell.length_b   1.000
_cell.length_c   1.000
_cell.angle_alpha   90.00
_cell.angle_beta   90.00
_cell.angle_gamma   90.00
#
_symmetry.space_group_name_H-M   'P 1'
#
loop_
_entity.id
_entity.type
_entity.pdbx_description
1 polymer ?
#
loop_
_entity_poly.entity_id
_entity_poly.type
_entity_poly.pdbx_seq_one_letter_code
_entity_poly.pdbx_strand_id
1 'polypeptide(L)'
;MGNLLTQLIILIKFKDTVKPPNWQKEVWQLDPMDEDNNGFLNADFIVWMRTAALPNFRKLYRILVRNDKQPQGLYSGGLPAGTYRLDIKSNYPVTVFGGRKSFIISTASWAGGKNPFLGIAYMVVGSICIVLGFAFLLIHLKFGAREQEQKLFEKMVCSLETS
;
A
#
# COMPACT_ATOMS: atom_id res chain seq x y z
N MET A 1 -22.21 33.78 13.45
CA MET A 1 -22.31 33.66 14.92
C MET A 1 -21.49 32.49 15.51
N GLY A 2 -20.77 31.67 14.74
CA GLY A 2 -20.05 30.50 15.28
C GLY A 2 -18.65 30.73 15.87
N ASN A 3 -17.96 31.83 15.53
CA ASN A 3 -16.50 31.90 15.78
C ASN A 3 -16.11 32.14 17.26
N LEU A 4 -16.86 32.95 18.03
CA LEU A 4 -16.45 33.30 19.41
C LEU A 4 -16.65 32.17 20.42
N LEU A 5 -17.74 31.40 20.32
CA LEU A 5 -18.02 30.28 21.22
C LEU A 5 -17.07 29.10 20.95
N THR A 6 -16.81 28.75 19.69
CA THR A 6 -15.83 27.71 19.36
C THR A 6 -14.44 28.07 19.87
N GLN A 7 -14.00 29.33 19.69
CA GLN A 7 -12.70 29.78 20.19
C GLN A 7 -12.61 29.74 21.71
N LEU A 8 -13.68 30.12 22.43
CA LEU A 8 -13.71 30.05 23.89
C LEU A 8 -13.64 28.59 24.40
N ILE A 9 -14.38 27.68 23.77
CA ILE A 9 -14.36 26.25 24.12
C ILE A 9 -12.97 25.66 23.88
N ILE A 10 -12.31 26.01 22.78
CA ILE A 10 -10.95 25.59 22.47
C ILE A 10 -9.97 26.09 23.53
N LEU A 11 -10.05 27.37 23.91
CA LEU A 11 -9.18 27.95 24.94
C LEU A 11 -9.38 27.29 26.30
N ILE A 12 -10.62 26.92 26.66
CA ILE A 12 -10.90 26.17 27.89
C ILE A 12 -10.30 24.76 27.81
N LYS A 13 -10.43 24.06 26.67
CA LYS A 13 -9.91 22.69 26.48
C LYS A 13 -8.38 22.62 26.58
N PHE A 14 -7.67 23.67 26.19
CA PHE A 14 -6.21 23.71 26.11
C PHE A 14 -5.54 24.67 27.12
N LYS A 15 -6.30 25.16 28.11
CA LYS A 15 -5.89 26.23 29.04
C LYS A 15 -4.55 25.99 29.74
N ASP A 16 -4.26 24.75 30.11
CA ASP A 16 -3.04 24.36 30.85
C ASP A 16 -2.05 23.57 29.97
N THR A 17 -2.08 23.81 28.66
CA THR A 17 -1.19 23.15 27.70
C THR A 17 -0.34 24.15 26.96
N VAL A 18 0.84 23.71 26.51
CA VAL A 18 1.74 24.50 25.68
C VAL A 18 2.06 23.73 24.42
N LYS A 19 2.20 24.43 23.29
CA LYS A 19 2.68 23.79 22.08
C LYS A 19 4.08 23.18 22.26
N PRO A 20 4.38 22.13 21.49
CA PRO A 20 5.75 21.64 21.38
C PRO A 20 6.73 22.72 20.88
N PRO A 21 8.00 22.67 21.28
CA PRO A 21 8.98 23.73 21.00
C PRO A 21 9.14 24.10 19.51
N ASN A 22 9.04 23.12 18.61
CA ASN A 22 9.25 23.33 17.18
C ASN A 22 7.97 23.68 16.40
N TRP A 23 6.84 23.89 17.08
CA TRP A 23 5.57 24.21 16.44
C TRP A 23 5.41 25.72 16.26
N GLN A 24 5.18 26.16 15.03
CA GLN A 24 4.90 27.57 14.74
C GLN A 24 3.50 27.97 15.19
N LYS A 25 2.55 27.05 15.08
CA LYS A 25 1.13 27.22 15.41
C LYS A 25 0.68 26.20 16.44
N GLU A 26 -0.36 26.55 17.18
CA GLU A 26 -1.01 25.65 18.14
C GLU A 26 -1.81 24.55 17.41
N VAL A 27 -2.12 23.46 18.10
CA VAL A 27 -2.83 22.31 17.50
C VAL A 27 -4.24 22.67 17.03
N TRP A 28 -4.91 23.60 17.71
CA TRP A 28 -6.24 24.10 17.34
C TRP A 28 -6.22 25.22 16.30
N GLN A 29 -5.04 25.55 15.75
CA GLN A 29 -4.89 26.53 14.66
C GLN A 29 -4.41 25.87 13.37
N LEU A 30 -4.46 24.52 13.30
CA LEU A 30 -4.02 23.76 12.13
C LEU A 30 -4.99 23.96 10.96
N ASP A 31 -6.30 23.89 11.22
CA ASP A 31 -7.35 24.16 10.23
C ASP A 31 -8.47 25.01 10.85
N PRO A 32 -8.39 26.36 10.76
CA PRO A 32 -9.41 27.24 11.35
C PRO A 32 -10.73 27.27 10.58
N MET A 33 -10.77 26.74 9.35
CA MET A 33 -11.94 26.82 8.47
C MET A 33 -12.83 25.59 8.60
N ASP A 34 -12.25 24.46 9.01
CA ASP A 34 -12.94 23.19 9.19
C ASP A 34 -12.74 22.68 10.63
N GLU A 35 -13.80 22.78 11.45
CA GLU A 35 -13.76 22.32 12.85
C GLU A 35 -13.55 20.80 12.96
N ASP A 36 -14.02 20.02 11.99
CA ASP A 36 -13.92 18.55 11.99
C ASP A 36 -12.50 18.08 11.63
N ASN A 37 -11.69 18.94 10.99
CA ASN A 37 -10.30 18.68 10.63
C ASN A 37 -9.29 19.49 11.47
N ASN A 38 -9.64 19.87 12.70
CA ASN A 38 -8.78 20.68 13.56
C ASN A 38 -8.38 19.97 14.87
N GLY A 39 -7.38 20.49 15.57
CA GLY A 39 -6.89 19.88 16.80
C GLY A 39 -6.22 18.52 16.54
N PHE A 40 -6.41 17.57 17.45
CA PHE A 40 -5.87 16.21 17.33
C PHE A 40 -6.59 15.35 16.29
N LEU A 41 -7.75 15.81 15.78
CA LEU A 41 -8.50 15.15 14.71
C LEU A 41 -8.00 15.52 13.32
N ASN A 42 -7.09 16.49 13.22
CA ASN A 42 -6.51 16.92 11.96
C ASN A 42 -5.86 15.73 11.22
N ALA A 43 -6.28 15.51 9.97
CA ALA A 43 -5.84 14.36 9.19
C ALA A 43 -4.33 14.36 8.92
N ASP A 44 -3.74 15.53 8.64
CA ASP A 44 -2.30 15.66 8.39
C ASP A 44 -1.49 15.31 9.65
N PHE A 45 -1.97 15.74 10.82
CA PHE A 45 -1.38 15.40 12.11
C PHE A 45 -1.47 13.89 12.39
N ILE A 46 -2.65 13.28 12.21
CA ILE A 46 -2.84 11.84 12.43
C ILE A 46 -1.94 11.01 11.50
N VAL A 47 -1.85 11.37 10.22
CA VAL A 47 -0.96 10.71 9.26
C VAL A 47 0.51 10.86 9.68
N TRP A 48 0.88 12.01 10.25
CA TRP A 48 2.21 12.24 10.79
C TRP A 48 2.51 11.36 12.02
N MET A 49 1.56 11.24 12.94
CA MET A 49 1.72 10.46 14.18
C MET A 49 1.84 8.95 13.94
N ARG A 50 1.34 8.42 12.81
CA ARG A 50 1.56 7.03 12.44
C ARG A 50 3.05 6.76 12.16
N THR A 51 3.72 6.06 13.06
CA THR A 51 5.14 5.72 12.92
C THR A 51 5.37 4.83 11.69
N ALA A 52 6.47 5.09 10.98
CA ALA A 52 6.86 4.27 9.83
C ALA A 52 7.86 3.21 10.28
N ALA A 53 7.77 2.01 9.69
CA ALA A 53 8.66 0.90 10.01
C ALA A 53 10.07 1.04 9.39
N LEU A 54 10.24 1.90 8.38
CA LEU A 54 11.50 2.10 7.65
C LEU A 54 11.94 3.56 7.68
N PRO A 55 13.26 3.85 7.63
CA PRO A 55 13.78 5.22 7.60
C PRO A 55 13.37 5.99 6.34
N ASN A 56 13.23 5.28 5.22
CA ASN A 56 12.66 5.82 4.00
C ASN A 56 11.15 5.55 4.00
N PHE A 57 10.37 6.57 4.35
CA PHE A 57 8.92 6.46 4.41
C PHE A 57 8.23 7.49 3.53
N ARG A 58 6.99 7.19 3.17
CA ARG A 58 6.09 8.08 2.44
C ARG A 58 4.84 8.24 3.27
N LYS A 59 4.35 9.48 3.40
CA LYS A 59 3.11 9.81 4.10
C LYS A 59 2.16 10.47 3.10
N LEU A 60 0.89 10.10 3.19
CA LEU A 60 -0.15 10.68 2.37
C LEU A 60 -0.34 12.15 2.76
N TYR A 61 -0.46 13.03 1.77
CA TYR A 61 -0.78 14.43 2.01
C TYR A 61 -2.17 14.77 1.48
N ARG A 62 -2.40 14.61 0.17
CA ARG A 62 -3.71 14.88 -0.44
C ARG A 62 -4.08 13.75 -1.40
N ILE A 63 -5.39 13.53 -1.56
CA ILE A 63 -5.97 12.58 -2.51
C ILE A 63 -6.75 13.38 -3.55
N LEU A 64 -6.53 13.07 -4.83
CA LEU A 64 -7.40 13.52 -5.91
C LEU A 64 -8.45 12.43 -6.13
N VAL A 65 -9.69 12.70 -5.73
CA VAL A 65 -10.80 11.76 -5.86
C VAL A 65 -11.30 11.79 -7.31
N ARG A 66 -11.29 10.62 -7.95
CA ARG A 66 -11.96 10.42 -9.24
C ARG A 66 -13.45 10.27 -8.98
N ASN A 67 -14.25 11.17 -9.55
CA ASN A 67 -15.70 11.12 -9.44
C ASN A 67 -16.27 10.57 -10.75
N ASP A 68 -16.33 9.24 -10.85
CA ASP A 68 -16.91 8.55 -12.01
C ASP A 68 -18.42 8.85 -12.18
N LYS A 69 -19.08 9.32 -11.10
CA LYS A 69 -20.50 9.70 -11.07
C LYS A 69 -20.78 11.15 -11.48
N GLN A 70 -19.75 11.99 -11.66
CA GLN A 70 -19.89 13.37 -12.14
C GLN A 70 -19.09 13.54 -13.45
N PRO A 71 -19.74 13.35 -14.61
CA PRO A 71 -19.08 13.41 -15.92
C PRO A 71 -18.48 14.78 -16.28
N GLN A 72 -18.89 15.83 -15.56
CA GLN A 72 -18.52 17.23 -15.82
C GLN A 72 -17.44 17.75 -14.85
N GLY A 73 -16.87 16.90 -13.99
CA GLY A 73 -15.84 17.30 -13.02
C GLY A 73 -14.46 17.40 -13.66
N LEU A 74 -13.66 18.41 -13.26
CA LEU A 74 -12.29 18.66 -13.75
C LEU A 74 -11.34 17.44 -13.63
N TYR A 75 -11.66 16.47 -12.76
CA TYR A 75 -10.88 15.26 -12.50
C TYR A 75 -11.66 13.95 -12.74
N SER A 76 -12.73 13.97 -13.53
CA SER A 76 -13.55 12.77 -13.81
C SER A 76 -12.70 11.62 -14.39
N GLY A 77 -11.78 11.92 -15.31
CA GLY A 77 -10.80 10.96 -15.85
C GLY A 77 -9.48 10.86 -15.06
N GLY A 78 -9.38 11.48 -13.88
CA GLY A 78 -8.13 11.72 -13.16
C GLY A 78 -7.43 13.02 -13.57
N LEU A 79 -6.15 13.15 -13.23
CA LEU A 79 -5.35 14.32 -13.57
C LEU A 79 -5.01 14.30 -15.07
N PRO A 80 -5.49 15.28 -15.87
CA PRO A 80 -5.24 15.30 -17.31
C PRO A 80 -3.76 15.51 -17.65
N ALA A 81 -3.36 15.20 -18.87
CA ALA A 81 -2.01 15.48 -19.33
C ALA A 81 -1.83 16.99 -19.51
N GLY A 82 -0.82 17.57 -18.88
CA GLY A 82 -0.59 19.00 -18.92
C GLY A 82 0.62 19.43 -18.11
N THR A 83 0.92 20.73 -18.16
CA THR A 83 1.98 21.33 -17.35
C THR A 83 1.39 21.77 -16.02
N TYR A 84 1.95 21.26 -14.93
CA TYR A 84 1.55 21.59 -13.58
C TYR A 84 2.68 22.32 -12.86
N ARG A 85 2.32 23.33 -12.07
CA ARG A 85 3.24 24.03 -11.17
C ARG A 85 2.94 23.61 -9.74
N LEU A 86 3.99 23.24 -9.02
CA LEU A 86 3.92 22.85 -7.62
C LEU A 86 4.76 23.81 -6.78
N ASP A 87 4.09 24.67 -6.01
CA ASP A 87 4.74 25.60 -5.11
C ASP A 87 4.75 25.00 -3.68
N ILE A 88 5.93 24.70 -3.15
CA ILE A 88 6.12 24.09 -1.82
C ILE A 88 6.81 25.09 -0.90
N LYS A 89 6.22 25.34 0.27
CA LYS A 89 6.86 26.10 1.34
C LYS A 89 7.72 25.18 2.23
N SER A 90 9.04 25.38 2.22
CA SER A 90 9.98 24.54 2.97
C SER A 90 10.11 24.96 4.44
N ASN A 91 9.25 24.42 5.32
CA ASN A 91 9.24 24.75 6.75
C ASN A 91 9.92 23.70 7.66
N TYR A 92 10.52 22.65 7.11
CA TYR A 92 11.09 21.53 7.89
C TYR A 92 12.56 21.27 7.51
N PRO A 93 13.55 21.67 8.31
CA PRO A 93 14.96 21.52 7.94
C PRO A 93 15.40 20.06 8.04
N VAL A 94 15.71 19.43 6.89
CA VAL A 94 16.24 18.05 6.84
C VAL A 94 17.75 17.97 6.71
N THR A 95 18.39 19.08 6.38
CA THR A 95 19.84 19.16 6.13
C THR A 95 20.66 18.87 7.37
N VAL A 96 20.15 19.24 8.56
CA VAL A 96 20.82 19.04 9.85
C VAL A 96 21.04 17.57 10.20
N PHE A 97 20.28 16.65 9.60
CA PHE A 97 20.43 15.20 9.75
C PHE A 97 20.70 14.48 8.43
N GLY A 98 21.13 15.22 7.40
CA GLY A 98 21.46 14.65 6.08
C GLY A 98 20.28 14.03 5.33
N GLY A 99 19.05 14.39 5.69
CA GLY A 99 17.84 13.85 5.09
C GLY A 99 17.53 14.45 3.72
N ARG A 100 16.75 13.71 2.92
CA ARG A 100 16.20 14.16 1.63
C ARG A 100 14.68 14.15 1.67
N LYS A 101 14.07 15.07 0.92
CA LYS A 101 12.61 15.13 0.73
C LYS A 101 12.27 15.03 -0.73
N SER A 102 11.20 14.31 -1.02
CA SER A 102 10.66 14.18 -2.37
C SER A 102 9.15 14.30 -2.32
N PHE A 103 8.57 14.96 -3.31
CA PHE A 103 7.14 14.94 -3.55
C PHE A 103 6.83 13.93 -4.64
N ILE A 104 5.82 13.08 -4.43
CA ILE A 104 5.49 11.98 -5.34
C ILE A 104 4.00 12.00 -5.60
N ILE A 105 3.62 12.03 -6.88
CA ILE A 105 2.25 11.80 -7.33
C ILE A 105 2.17 10.35 -7.81
N SER A 106 1.22 9.59 -7.28
CA SER A 106 0.98 8.20 -7.68
C SER A 106 -0.51 7.94 -7.75
N THR A 107 -0.92 7.09 -8.68
CA THR A 107 -2.24 6.47 -8.66
C THR A 107 -2.21 5.27 -7.71
N ALA A 108 -3.34 5.04 -7.04
CA ALA A 108 -3.57 3.81 -6.29
C ALA A 108 -4.37 2.85 -7.18
N SER A 109 -3.98 1.57 -7.16
CA SER A 109 -4.75 0.47 -7.73
C SER A 109 -5.36 -0.37 -6.61
N TRP A 110 -6.21 -1.33 -6.98
CA TRP A 110 -6.82 -2.26 -6.02
C TRP A 110 -5.79 -3.01 -5.15
N ALA A 111 -4.59 -3.28 -5.69
CA ALA A 111 -3.48 -3.92 -4.99
C ALA A 111 -2.51 -2.91 -4.32
N GLY A 112 -2.91 -1.63 -4.23
CA GLY A 112 -2.11 -0.55 -3.69
C GLY A 112 -1.26 0.19 -4.72
N GLY A 113 -0.10 0.69 -4.29
CA GLY A 113 0.84 1.42 -5.13
C GLY A 113 1.67 0.50 -6.05
N LYS A 114 2.51 1.09 -6.91
CA LYS A 114 3.42 0.36 -7.80
C LYS A 114 4.41 -0.48 -6.98
N ASN A 115 4.20 -1.79 -6.92
CA ASN A 115 5.12 -2.75 -6.30
C ASN A 115 5.20 -4.06 -7.13
N PRO A 116 6.22 -4.22 -8.00
CA PRO A 116 6.36 -5.42 -8.83
C PRO A 116 6.82 -6.66 -8.04
N PHE A 117 7.29 -6.49 -6.80
CA PHE A 117 7.85 -7.57 -5.99
C PHE A 117 6.87 -8.73 -5.80
N LEU A 118 5.62 -8.41 -5.46
CA LEU A 118 4.61 -9.43 -5.19
C LEU A 118 4.33 -10.27 -6.44
N GLY A 119 4.16 -9.63 -7.60
CA GLY A 119 3.95 -10.32 -8.88
C GLY A 119 5.13 -11.22 -9.26
N ILE A 120 6.36 -10.70 -9.13
CA ILE A 120 7.58 -11.48 -9.42
C ILE A 120 7.69 -12.68 -8.48
N ALA A 121 7.42 -12.50 -7.18
CA ALA A 121 7.47 -13.59 -6.20
C ALA A 121 6.51 -14.73 -6.57
N TYR A 122 5.26 -14.40 -6.93
CA TYR A 122 4.30 -15.41 -7.38
C TYR A 122 4.71 -16.10 -8.68
N MET A 123 5.27 -15.37 -9.64
CA MET A 123 5.77 -15.96 -10.89
C MET A 123 6.90 -16.95 -10.65
N VAL A 124 7.84 -16.63 -9.76
CA VAL A 124 8.96 -17.52 -9.40
C VAL A 124 8.46 -18.78 -8.70
N VAL A 125 7.63 -18.64 -7.67
CA VAL A 125 7.08 -19.79 -6.93
C VAL A 125 6.21 -20.67 -7.83
N GLY A 126 5.38 -20.07 -8.67
CA GLY A 126 4.56 -20.80 -9.66
C GLY A 126 5.41 -21.58 -10.65
N SER A 127 6.50 -20.99 -11.14
CA SER A 127 7.42 -21.65 -12.07
C SER A 127 8.10 -22.87 -11.43
N ILE A 128 8.55 -22.75 -10.18
CA ILE A 128 9.14 -23.87 -9.43
C ILE A 128 8.11 -25.01 -9.24
N CYS A 129 6.87 -24.66 -8.90
CA CYS A 129 5.81 -25.65 -8.70
C CYS A 129 5.48 -26.42 -9.98
N ILE A 130 5.41 -25.74 -11.14
CA ILE A 130 5.16 -26.38 -12.44
C ILE A 130 6.29 -27.35 -12.80
N VAL A 131 7.56 -26.95 -12.61
CA VAL A 131 8.71 -27.82 -12.89
C VAL A 131 8.68 -29.08 -12.03
N LEU A 132 8.41 -28.93 -10.72
CA LEU A 132 8.28 -30.06 -9.81
C LEU A 132 7.08 -30.95 -10.15
N GLY A 133 5.94 -30.36 -10.51
CA GLY A 133 4.76 -31.09 -10.96
C GLY A 133 5.04 -31.92 -12.21
N PHE A 134 5.74 -31.36 -13.20
CA PHE A 134 6.14 -32.08 -14.41
C PHE A 134 7.14 -33.19 -14.09
N ALA A 135 8.11 -32.94 -13.21
CA ALA A 135 9.05 -33.96 -12.77
C ALA A 135 8.34 -35.15 -12.10
N PHE A 136 7.41 -34.88 -11.17
CA PHE A 136 6.61 -35.93 -10.53
C PHE A 136 5.70 -36.66 -11.50
N LEU A 137 5.11 -35.96 -12.46
CA LEU A 137 4.30 -36.59 -13.51
C LEU A 137 5.14 -37.56 -14.36
N LEU A 138 6.33 -37.14 -14.80
CA LEU A 138 7.25 -38.00 -15.55
C LEU A 138 7.70 -39.23 -14.75
N ILE A 139 8.01 -39.04 -13.47
CA ILE A 139 8.36 -40.14 -12.56
C ILE A 139 7.18 -41.11 -12.44
N HIS A 140 5.97 -40.62 -12.17
CA HIS A 140 4.78 -41.46 -12.04
C HIS A 140 4.47 -42.25 -13.32
N LEU A 141 4.60 -41.63 -14.50
CA LEU A 141 4.41 -42.33 -15.77
C LEU A 141 5.48 -43.42 -15.99
N LYS A 142 6.76 -43.15 -15.67
CA LYS A 142 7.84 -44.13 -15.84
C LYS A 142 7.84 -45.26 -14.79
N PHE A 143 7.37 -45.01 -13.57
CA PHE A 143 7.26 -46.03 -12.53
C PHE A 143 5.94 -46.81 -12.66
N GLY A 144 4.83 -46.14 -12.98
CA GLY A 144 3.54 -46.79 -13.22
C GLY A 144 3.54 -47.72 -14.44
N ALA A 145 4.25 -47.37 -15.51
CA ALA A 145 4.41 -48.26 -16.67
C ALA A 145 5.18 -49.55 -16.33
N ARG A 146 6.24 -49.45 -15.52
CA ARG A 146 7.03 -50.62 -15.09
C ARG A 146 6.25 -51.55 -14.17
N GLU A 147 5.44 -51.01 -13.27
CA GLU A 147 4.62 -51.82 -12.37
C GLU A 147 3.53 -52.60 -13.12
N GLN A 148 2.95 -52.01 -14.18
CA GLN A 148 1.97 -52.67 -15.04
C GLN A 148 2.59 -53.80 -15.87
N GLU A 149 3.77 -53.57 -16.48
CA GLU A 149 4.49 -54.60 -17.23
C GLU A 149 4.87 -55.78 -16.34
N GLN A 150 5.33 -55.52 -15.11
CA GLN A 150 5.75 -56.57 -14.18
C GLN A 150 4.57 -57.43 -13.69
N LYS A 151 3.41 -56.81 -13.43
CA LYS A 151 2.15 -57.52 -13.11
C LYS A 151 1.61 -58.34 -14.30
N LEU A 152 1.82 -57.88 -15.53
CA LEU A 152 1.44 -58.60 -16.75
C LEU A 152 2.36 -59.82 -16.99
N PHE A 153 3.67 -59.66 -16.79
CA PHE A 153 4.63 -60.75 -16.85
C PHE A 153 4.36 -61.82 -15.79
N GLU A 154 4.09 -61.44 -14.53
CA GLU A 154 3.70 -62.42 -13.49
C GLU A 154 2.44 -63.20 -13.88
N LYS A 155 1.42 -62.52 -14.43
CA LYS A 155 0.21 -63.18 -14.91
C LYS A 155 0.48 -64.14 -16.06
N MET A 156 1.38 -63.80 -16.99
CA MET A 156 1.77 -64.69 -18.09
C MET A 156 2.56 -65.91 -17.59
N VAL A 157 3.48 -65.72 -16.64
CA VAL A 157 4.24 -66.81 -16.02
C VAL A 157 3.32 -67.76 -15.26
N CYS A 158 2.42 -67.24 -14.41
CA CYS A 158 1.45 -68.07 -13.70
C CYS A 158 0.51 -68.85 -14.63
N SER A 159 0.13 -68.29 -15.79
CA SER A 159 -0.72 -68.99 -16.76
C SER A 159 0.01 -70.14 -17.48
N LEU A 160 1.33 -70.05 -17.63
CA LEU A 160 2.16 -71.07 -18.28
C LEU A 160 2.48 -72.25 -17.34
N GLU A 161 2.54 -72.03 -16.03
CA GLU A 161 2.79 -73.08 -15.03
C GLU A 161 1.55 -73.91 -14.67
N THR A 162 0.35 -73.46 -15.07
CA THR A 162 -0.93 -74.15 -14.83
C THR A 162 -1.45 -75.01 -15.99
N SER A 163 -0.67 -75.17 -17.08
CA SER A 163 -0.96 -76.09 -18.21
C SER A 163 0.03 -77.24 -18.24
#